data_AF-A0AAX3L950-F1
#
_entry.id   AF-A0AAX3L950-F1
#
_cell.length_a   1.000
_cell.length_b   1.000
_cell.length_c   1.000
_cell.angle_alpha   90.00
_cell.angle_beta   90.00
_cell.angle_gamma   90.00
#
_symmetry.space_group_name_H-M   'P 1'
#
loop_
_entity.id
_entity.type
_entity.pdbx_description
1 polymer ?
#
loop_
_entity_poly.entity_id
_entity_poly.type
_entity_poly.pdbx_seq_one_letter_code
_entity_poly.pdbx_strand_id
1 'polypeptide(L)'
;MSRYQHTKGQIQDNAIEALLHDPLFRQRIEKNKKGKGSYLRKGKHAKRGNWEASGKQAESLFYHWPSFFQRLIKSGYFALSKDREFQSITLLLLSGQAAQPALQPFYG
;
A
#
# COMPACT_ATOMS: atom_id res chain seq x y z
N MET A 1 -3.09 -44.73 -5.03
CA MET A 1 -2.97 -44.11 -3.68
C MET A 1 -1.76 -44.72 -2.99
N SER A 2 -0.95 -43.94 -2.26
CA SER A 2 0.21 -44.47 -1.53
C SER A 2 -0.22 -45.11 -0.20
N ARG A 3 0.51 -46.13 0.26
CA ARG A 3 0.27 -46.84 1.52
C ARG A 3 1.12 -46.26 2.64
N TYR A 4 0.56 -46.15 3.84
CA TYR A 4 1.27 -45.72 5.04
C TYR A 4 2.12 -46.87 5.64
N GLN A 5 3.34 -46.56 6.07
CA GLN A 5 4.25 -47.51 6.74
C GLN A 5 4.22 -47.28 8.26
N HIS A 6 3.68 -48.24 9.00
CA HIS A 6 3.57 -48.20 10.46
C HIS A 6 4.79 -48.83 11.15
N THR A 7 4.95 -48.56 12.45
CA THR A 7 6.12 -48.98 13.24
C THR A 7 5.94 -50.32 13.98
N LYS A 8 4.72 -50.88 13.97
CA LYS A 8 4.36 -52.09 14.73
C LYS A 8 4.92 -53.42 14.22
N GLY A 9 5.67 -53.44 13.12
CA GLY A 9 6.14 -54.69 12.50
C GLY A 9 5.00 -55.48 11.85
N GLN A 10 5.05 -56.81 11.90
CA GLN A 10 3.95 -57.65 11.40
C GLN A 10 2.80 -57.65 12.42
N ILE A 11 1.62 -57.21 12.00
CA ILE A 11 0.40 -57.23 12.83
C ILE A 11 -0.24 -58.61 12.70
N GLN A 12 -0.42 -59.32 13.82
CA GLN A 12 -0.96 -60.68 13.85
C GLN A 12 -2.47 -60.69 14.11
N ASP A 13 -2.93 -59.93 15.11
CA ASP A 13 -4.33 -59.94 15.54
C ASP A 13 -5.11 -58.73 14.98
N ASN A 14 -5.19 -57.64 15.74
CA ASN A 14 -6.02 -56.48 15.42
C ASN A 14 -5.20 -55.36 14.75
N ALA A 15 -5.42 -55.18 13.45
CA ALA A 15 -4.75 -54.12 12.68
C ALA A 15 -5.11 -52.70 13.14
N ILE A 16 -6.39 -52.46 13.47
CA ILE A 16 -6.85 -51.12 13.89
C ILE A 16 -6.27 -50.75 15.25
N GLU A 17 -6.27 -51.69 16.20
CA GLU A 17 -5.73 -51.49 17.55
C GLU A 17 -4.22 -51.24 17.50
N ALA A 18 -3.50 -52.02 16.69
CA ALA A 18 -2.07 -51.80 16.46
C ALA A 18 -1.80 -50.40 15.90
N LEU A 19 -2.60 -49.95 14.92
CA LEU A 19 -2.49 -48.61 14.35
C LEU A 19 -2.88 -47.53 15.35
N LEU A 20 -3.90 -47.74 16.19
CA LEU A 20 -4.33 -46.77 17.20
C LEU A 20 -3.19 -46.43 18.17
N HIS A 21 -2.35 -47.41 18.49
CA HIS A 21 -1.15 -47.23 19.32
C HIS A 21 0.12 -46.87 18.53
N ASP A 22 0.01 -46.61 17.23
CA ASP A 22 1.10 -46.14 16.36
C ASP A 22 1.20 -44.60 16.41
N PRO A 23 2.40 -43.99 16.20
CA PRO A 23 2.57 -42.53 16.21
C PRO A 23 1.65 -41.77 15.24
N LEU A 24 1.12 -42.46 14.23
CA LEU A 24 0.12 -41.90 13.32
C LEU A 24 -1.07 -41.28 14.07
N PHE A 25 -1.57 -41.98 15.10
CA PHE A 25 -2.76 -41.59 15.87
C PHE A 25 -2.41 -41.05 17.26
N ARG A 26 -1.27 -40.36 17.38
CA ARG A 26 -0.91 -39.67 18.62
C ARG A 26 -1.87 -38.52 18.94
N GLN A 27 -2.05 -38.25 20.22
CA GLN A 27 -2.71 -37.05 20.68
C GLN A 27 -1.99 -35.80 20.14
N ARG A 28 -2.77 -34.89 19.54
CA ARG A 28 -2.29 -33.60 19.07
C ARG A 28 -2.74 -32.53 20.04
N ILE A 29 -1.80 -31.77 20.56
CA ILE A 29 -2.06 -30.64 21.44
C ILE A 29 -1.83 -29.37 20.62
N GLU A 30 -2.86 -28.55 20.48
CA GLU A 30 -2.75 -27.25 19.82
C GLU A 30 -2.03 -26.27 20.75
N LYS A 31 -1.13 -25.45 20.18
CA LYS A 31 -0.50 -24.36 20.93
C LYS A 31 -1.51 -23.24 21.11
N ASN A 32 -1.83 -22.95 22.36
CA ASN A 32 -2.69 -21.83 22.73
C ASN A 32 -2.04 -20.48 22.37
N LYS A 33 -2.87 -19.52 21.96
CA LYS A 33 -2.41 -18.16 21.62
C LYS A 33 -2.20 -17.27 22.86
N LYS A 34 -2.77 -17.65 24.01
CA LYS A 34 -2.72 -16.88 25.27
C LYS A 34 -2.68 -17.83 26.46
N GLY A 35 -2.05 -17.41 27.57
CA GLY A 35 -1.94 -18.17 28.82
C GLY A 35 -0.65 -19.01 28.92
N LYS A 36 -0.68 -20.09 29.70
CA LYS A 36 0.49 -20.96 29.94
C LYS A 36 0.97 -21.59 28.64
N GLY A 37 2.26 -21.46 28.32
CA GLY A 37 2.85 -22.05 27.10
C GLY A 37 2.60 -21.27 25.81
N SER A 38 1.92 -20.11 25.87
CA SER A 38 1.63 -19.29 24.70
C SER A 38 2.76 -18.36 24.24
N TYR A 39 3.81 -18.20 25.05
CA TYR A 39 4.92 -17.31 24.73
C TYR A 39 5.69 -17.78 23.49
N LEU A 40 5.83 -16.91 22.50
CA LEU A 40 6.60 -17.13 21.27
C LEU A 40 7.71 -16.08 21.18
N ARG A 41 8.97 -16.51 21.11
CA ARG A 41 10.14 -15.61 20.99
C ARG A 41 10.08 -14.73 19.73
N LYS A 42 9.53 -15.27 18.65
CA LYS A 42 9.31 -14.58 17.37
C LYS A 42 7.92 -14.95 16.86
N GLY A 43 7.09 -13.95 16.59
CA GLY A 43 5.79 -14.15 15.94
C GLY A 43 5.93 -14.49 14.45
N LYS A 44 4.83 -14.89 13.81
CA LYS A 44 4.77 -15.21 12.36
C LYS A 44 5.31 -14.07 11.49
N HIS A 45 4.98 -12.83 11.86
CA HIS A 45 5.47 -11.61 11.22
C HIS A 45 6.45 -10.90 12.17
N ALA A 46 7.52 -11.58 12.55
CA ALA A 46 8.60 -10.94 13.29
C ALA A 46 9.07 -9.72 12.51
N LYS A 47 9.19 -8.57 13.19
CA LYS A 47 9.54 -7.26 12.61
C LYS A 47 10.68 -7.41 11.59
N ARG A 48 10.34 -7.48 10.30
CA ARG A 48 11.28 -7.07 9.25
C ARG A 48 11.48 -5.59 9.54
N GLY A 49 12.71 -5.22 9.88
CA GLY A 49 13.02 -3.93 10.46
C GLY A 49 12.38 -2.79 9.67
N ASN A 50 11.31 -2.21 10.23
CA ASN A 50 11.16 -0.77 10.15
C ASN A 50 12.12 -0.23 11.19
N TRP A 51 13.43 -0.39 10.91
CA TRP A 51 14.48 0.37 11.59
C TRP A 51 14.01 1.80 11.53
N GLU A 52 13.88 2.40 12.72
CA GLU A 52 13.54 3.79 12.95
C GLU A 52 13.70 4.62 11.67
N ALA A 53 12.61 4.81 10.93
CA ALA A 53 12.55 5.86 9.95
C ALA A 53 12.51 7.14 10.78
N SER A 54 13.69 7.54 11.28
CA SER A 54 13.94 8.88 11.78
C SER A 54 13.39 9.79 10.70
N GLY A 55 12.27 10.46 10.99
CA GLY A 55 11.50 11.28 10.05
C GLY A 55 12.24 12.56 9.67
N LYS A 56 13.49 12.43 9.21
CA LYS A 56 14.39 13.53 8.85
C LYS A 56 14.66 13.51 7.35
N GLN A 57 13.61 13.46 6.54
CA GLN A 57 13.70 13.76 5.11
C GLN A 57 12.50 14.60 4.62
N ALA A 58 12.00 15.50 5.48
CA ALA A 58 11.01 16.51 5.07
C ALA A 58 11.61 17.92 4.87
N GLU A 59 12.92 18.09 5.15
CA GLU A 59 13.55 19.41 5.16
C GLU A 59 14.35 19.72 3.88
N SER A 60 14.35 18.90 2.83
CA SER A 60 15.09 19.25 1.58
C SER A 60 14.21 19.89 0.50
N LEU A 61 12.91 19.61 0.49
CA LEU A 61 11.98 20.16 -0.50
C LEU A 61 11.50 21.58 -0.17
N PHE A 62 11.51 21.98 1.10
CA PHE A 62 11.02 23.30 1.53
C PHE A 62 12.02 24.44 1.25
N TYR A 63 13.33 24.20 1.40
CA TYR A 63 14.36 25.23 1.18
C TYR A 63 14.73 25.43 -0.30
N HIS A 64 14.41 24.49 -1.19
CA HIS A 64 14.69 24.63 -2.62
C HIS A 64 13.60 25.45 -3.36
N TRP A 65 12.36 25.39 -2.90
CA TRP A 65 11.20 25.99 -3.57
C TRP A 65 11.31 27.51 -3.80
N PRO A 66 11.79 28.32 -2.82
CA PRO A 66 11.93 29.77 -3.01
C PRO A 66 12.95 30.13 -4.11
N SER A 67 14.05 29.38 -4.22
CA SER A 67 15.10 29.60 -5.21
C SER A 67 14.62 29.33 -6.65
N PHE A 68 13.75 28.33 -6.84
CA PHE A 68 13.18 28.01 -8.15
C PHE A 68 12.15 29.07 -8.60
N PHE A 69 11.34 29.56 -7.67
CA PHE A 69 10.36 30.62 -7.94
C PHE A 69 11.03 31.96 -8.29
N GLN A 70 12.12 32.31 -7.59
CA GLN A 70 12.88 33.53 -7.88
C GLN A 70 13.59 33.48 -9.24
N ARG A 71 13.98 32.27 -9.71
CA ARG A 71 14.58 32.06 -11.03
C ARG A 71 13.58 32.24 -12.17
N LEU A 72 12.31 31.89 -11.95
CA LEU A 72 11.23 32.11 -12.93
C LEU A 72 10.95 33.60 -13.14
N ILE A 73 10.84 34.38 -12.06
CA ILE A 73 10.60 35.84 -12.12
C ILE A 73 11.76 36.55 -12.83
N LYS A 74 13.01 36.11 -12.62
CA LYS A 74 14.19 36.72 -13.24
C LYS A 74 14.43 36.31 -14.70
N SER A 75 13.75 35.28 -15.22
CA SER A 75 13.96 34.76 -16.59
C SER A 75 13.22 35.51 -17.70
N GLY A 76 12.51 36.59 -17.39
CA GLY A 76 12.33 37.70 -18.32
C GLY A 76 11.52 37.45 -19.60
N TYR A 77 10.42 36.70 -19.56
CA TYR A 77 9.41 36.77 -20.64
C TYR A 77 8.45 37.95 -20.42
N PHE A 78 9.00 39.16 -20.38
CA PHE A 78 8.24 40.40 -20.59
C PHE A 78 8.66 40.96 -21.95
N ALA A 79 8.20 40.31 -23.02
CA ALA A 79 8.35 40.80 -24.38
C ALA A 79 7.31 41.90 -24.64
N LEU A 80 7.82 43.14 -24.60
CA LEU A 80 7.42 44.35 -25.33
C LEU A 80 6.25 44.20 -26.33
N SER A 81 5.14 44.91 -26.09
CA SER A 81 4.22 45.39 -27.13
C SER A 81 3.48 46.63 -26.62
N LYS A 82 3.45 47.67 -27.44
CA LYS A 82 2.81 48.97 -27.19
C LYS A 82 1.28 48.84 -27.22
N ASP A 83 0.65 49.79 -26.54
CA ASP A 83 -0.76 50.17 -26.62
C ASP A 83 -1.77 49.28 -25.89
N ARG A 84 -1.99 49.69 -24.63
CA ARG A 84 -3.23 49.65 -23.83
C ARG A 84 -3.96 48.29 -23.69
N GLU A 85 -3.86 47.78 -22.46
CA GLU A 85 -4.75 46.82 -21.77
C GLU A 85 -4.35 45.34 -21.84
N PHE A 86 -3.41 44.98 -20.96
CA PHE A 86 -2.96 43.61 -20.71
C PHE A 86 -3.99 42.89 -19.81
N GLN A 87 -5.02 42.28 -20.41
CA GLN A 87 -5.91 41.37 -19.69
C GLN A 87 -5.18 40.02 -19.53
N SER A 88 -4.75 39.70 -18.32
CA SER A 88 -4.13 38.40 -18.03
C SER A 88 -5.19 37.30 -18.12
N ILE A 89 -4.87 36.23 -18.85
CA ILE A 89 -5.74 35.06 -19.05
C ILE A 89 -6.16 34.42 -17.69
N THR A 90 -5.36 34.62 -16.64
CA THR A 90 -5.65 34.20 -15.27
C THR A 90 -6.84 34.94 -14.64
N LEU A 91 -7.10 36.19 -15.04
CA LEU A 91 -8.20 37.01 -14.54
C LEU A 91 -9.54 36.64 -15.20
N LEU A 92 -9.49 36.13 -16.44
CA LEU A 92 -10.67 35.76 -17.24
C LEU A 92 -11.28 34.41 -16.81
N LEU A 93 -10.47 33.51 -16.24
CA LEU A 93 -10.92 32.21 -15.73
C LEU A 93 -11.52 32.27 -14.31
N LEU A 94 -11.39 33.42 -13.63
CA LEU A 94 -11.93 33.65 -12.28
C LEU A 94 -13.26 34.43 -12.29
N SER A 95 -13.64 35.05 -13.42
CA SER A 95 -14.95 35.70 -13.59
C SER A 95 -15.95 34.75 -14.25
N GLY A 96 -16.70 34.00 -13.43
CA GLY A 96 -17.80 33.18 -13.91
C GLY A 96 -18.85 34.01 -14.67
N GLN A 97 -19.15 33.61 -15.90
CA GLN A 97 -20.32 34.07 -16.65
C GLN A 97 -21.37 32.95 -16.69
N ALA A 98 -22.54 33.28 -16.14
CA ALA A 98 -23.77 32.52 -16.19
C ALA A 98 -24.52 32.74 -17.51
N ALA A 99 -25.37 31.75 -17.85
CA ALA A 99 -26.45 31.75 -18.87
C ALA A 99 -26.00 31.71 -20.36
N GLN A 100 -26.53 30.90 -21.28
CA GLN A 100 -27.57 29.86 -21.40
C GLN A 100 -27.29 29.08 -22.72
N PRO A 101 -27.81 27.85 -22.92
CA PRO A 101 -27.47 27.01 -24.08
C PRO A 101 -28.28 27.38 -25.33
N ALA A 102 -27.59 27.64 -26.45
CA ALA A 102 -28.22 27.74 -27.77
C ALA A 102 -28.22 26.36 -28.45
N LEU A 103 -29.34 25.64 -28.36
CA LEU A 103 -29.68 24.56 -29.27
C LEU A 103 -30.07 25.17 -30.63
N GLN A 104 -29.40 24.78 -31.70
CA GLN A 104 -29.86 25.01 -33.07
C GLN A 104 -30.47 23.71 -33.61
N PRO A 105 -31.72 23.71 -34.10
CA PRO A 105 -32.24 22.63 -34.94
C PRO A 105 -31.88 22.90 -36.40
N PHE A 106 -31.48 21.87 -37.15
CA PHE A 106 -31.48 21.94 -38.62
C PHE A 106 -32.28 20.76 -39.17
N TYR A 107 -33.45 21.09 -39.71
CA TYR A 107 -34.23 20.27 -40.63
C TYR A 107 -33.83 20.67 -42.05
N GLY A 108 -33.69 19.70 -42.95
CA GLY A 108 -33.39 19.89 -44.37
C GLY A 108 -32.70 18.69 -44.97
#